data_AF-A0A161HHI1-F1
#
_entry.id   AF-A0A161HHI1-F1
#
_cell.length_a   1.000
_cell.length_b   1.000
_cell.length_c   1.000
_cell.angle_alpha   90.00
_cell.angle_beta   90.00
_cell.angle_gamma   90.00
#
_symmetry.space_group_name_H-M   'P 1'
#
loop_
_entity.id
_entity.type
_entity.pdbx_description
1 polymer ?
#
loop_
_entity_poly.entity_id
_entity_poly.type
_entity_poly.pdbx_seq_one_letter_code
_entity_poly.pdbx_strand_id
1 'polypeptide(L)'
;MAPTSSILARKPNLVFATLHQLLKNELVNKSAKGFLAAYIYVLVPRFIAIISRGIRKKESALAILEKMLRALRNGLLPNRLPAFIGKLIAAVYVLNSVISRTNRGKKNPPAVFFISAFTSCAVLFWRYKKELGKSEQLLHRAELSDTADLTTIAFVRACDLLFHTLAIKSGVSTDLFHGIADVSFFTASSFVIMFSWFFYPHRLSPSYQKWITRAANMDDDFVTALRYIRNGDVYYNCDPKTHPKHDILNATAEKYGFDPLCADFSSPGPIPCKLIHQNSFENCELHALWRFYRGFITSMSIYFPLNVLLSLRSKSFVKSLPRILIGSSRSSVFLAAYITLNWYSVCLVRTRLGPILFPRATPHQLEDTYGPGLGALTCGLSKYYKGFVHRICFTWELDTN
;
A
#
# COMPACT_ATOMS: atom_id res chain seq x y z
N MET A 1 -6.11 39.96 71.53
CA MET A 1 -6.51 38.56 71.28
C MET A 1 -6.41 38.28 69.79
N ALA A 2 -5.54 37.33 69.43
CA ALA A 2 -5.51 36.53 68.19
C ALA A 2 -5.24 37.23 66.83
N PRO A 3 -4.61 36.54 65.86
CA PRO A 3 -3.49 37.10 65.09
C PRO A 3 -3.70 37.16 63.57
N THR A 4 -2.98 38.07 62.92
CA THR A 4 -2.77 38.12 61.47
C THR A 4 -1.73 37.08 61.05
N SER A 5 -2.17 36.02 60.35
CA SER A 5 -1.30 35.08 59.64
C SER A 5 -1.52 35.20 58.14
N SER A 6 -0.78 36.10 57.48
CA SER A 6 -0.73 36.18 56.02
C SER A 6 0.42 35.31 55.49
N ILE A 7 0.06 34.06 55.21
CA ILE A 7 0.25 33.38 53.91
C ILE A 7 1.59 33.66 53.21
N LEU A 8 2.50 32.70 53.36
CA LEU A 8 3.63 32.42 52.46
C LEU A 8 3.14 32.23 51.02
N ALA A 9 3.17 33.29 50.20
CA ALA A 9 2.95 33.21 48.76
C ALA A 9 4.18 32.57 48.08
N ARG A 10 4.12 31.27 47.86
CA ARG A 10 5.12 30.49 47.10
C ARG A 10 5.07 30.94 45.62
N LYS A 11 6.11 31.64 45.15
CA LYS A 11 6.25 32.05 43.75
C LYS A 11 6.12 30.82 42.82
N PRO A 12 5.33 30.87 41.74
CA PRO A 12 5.28 29.78 40.76
C PRO A 12 6.66 29.62 40.11
N ASN A 13 7.16 28.39 40.12
CA ASN A 13 8.49 28.02 39.63
C ASN A 13 8.71 28.57 38.20
N LEU A 14 9.76 29.36 38.01
CA LEU A 14 10.17 29.98 36.74
C LEU A 14 10.23 28.97 35.57
N VAL A 15 10.54 27.71 35.87
CA VAL A 15 10.55 26.58 34.94
C VAL A 15 9.15 26.28 34.39
N PHE A 16 8.10 26.33 35.22
CA PHE A 16 6.73 26.07 34.78
C PHE A 16 6.19 27.20 33.90
N ALA A 17 6.57 28.44 34.21
CA ALA A 17 6.24 29.62 33.40
C ALA A 17 6.92 29.59 32.03
N THR A 18 8.22 29.24 31.97
CA THR A 18 8.96 29.09 30.71
C THR A 18 8.47 27.89 29.89
N LEU A 19 8.14 26.76 30.53
CA LEU A 19 7.56 25.59 29.85
C LEU A 19 6.19 25.91 29.23
N HIS A 20 5.35 26.66 29.96
CA HIS A 20 4.05 27.12 29.48
C HIS A 20 4.16 28.13 28.32
N GLN A 21 5.19 29.00 28.35
CA GLN A 21 5.50 29.91 27.24
C GLN A 21 6.02 29.17 25.99
N LEU A 22 6.86 28.15 26.18
CA LEU A 22 7.34 27.26 25.11
C LEU A 22 6.22 26.44 24.47
N LEU A 23 5.27 25.92 25.26
CA LEU A 23 4.09 25.19 24.77
C LEU A 23 3.12 26.09 23.99
N LYS A 24 3.09 27.40 24.28
CA LYS A 24 2.28 28.39 23.55
C LYS A 24 2.87 28.79 22.19
N ASN A 25 4.12 28.46 21.89
CA ASN A 25 4.68 28.72 20.57
C ASN A 25 3.91 27.93 19.50
N GLU A 26 3.44 28.63 18.47
CA GLU A 26 2.66 28.06 17.37
C GLU A 26 3.38 26.87 16.70
N LEU A 27 4.71 26.91 16.71
CA LEU A 27 5.64 25.90 16.19
C LEU A 27 5.61 24.59 17.01
N VAL A 28 5.58 24.70 18.34
CA VAL A 28 5.49 23.55 19.26
C VAL A 28 4.10 22.93 19.18
N ASN A 29 3.06 23.75 19.05
CA ASN A 29 1.69 23.28 18.91
C ASN A 29 1.49 22.49 17.59
N LYS A 30 2.05 22.97 16.47
CA LYS A 30 2.00 22.26 15.17
C LYS A 30 2.78 20.94 15.19
N SER A 31 3.97 20.91 15.80
CA SER A 31 4.75 19.68 15.95
C SER A 31 4.07 18.66 16.89
N ALA A 32 3.52 19.12 18.01
CA ALA A 32 2.79 18.27 18.96
C ALA A 32 1.52 17.67 18.34
N LYS A 33 0.77 18.45 17.54
CA LYS A 33 -0.38 17.95 16.78
C LYS A 33 0.01 16.87 15.78
N GLY A 34 1.12 17.06 15.05
CA GLY A 34 1.64 16.06 14.12
C GLY A 34 2.12 14.79 14.81
N PHE A 35 2.82 14.92 15.95
CA PHE A 35 3.19 13.79 16.80
C PHE A 35 1.96 13.02 17.27
N LEU A 36 0.94 13.72 17.78
CA LEU A 36 -0.29 13.10 18.30
C LEU A 36 -1.05 12.37 17.19
N ALA A 37 -1.20 12.98 16.02
CA ALA A 37 -1.84 12.35 14.87
C ALA A 37 -1.11 11.07 14.44
N ALA A 38 0.22 11.12 14.34
CA ALA A 38 1.05 9.95 14.05
C ALA A 38 0.98 8.88 15.14
N TYR A 39 0.92 9.29 16.40
CA TYR A 39 0.81 8.41 17.56
C TYR A 39 -0.50 7.62 17.52
N ILE A 40 -1.63 8.31 17.29
CA ILE A 40 -2.95 7.70 17.13
C ILE A 40 -2.95 6.75 15.93
N TYR A 41 -2.39 7.18 14.79
CA TYR A 41 -2.32 6.37 13.57
C TYR A 41 -1.59 5.02 13.78
N VAL A 42 -0.50 5.00 14.56
CA VAL A 42 0.24 3.75 14.85
C VAL A 42 -0.45 2.90 15.92
N LEU A 43 -1.06 3.53 16.93
CA LEU A 43 -1.65 2.82 18.06
C LEU A 43 -2.98 2.16 17.75
N VAL A 44 -3.86 2.84 17.02
CA VAL A 44 -5.23 2.35 16.77
C VAL A 44 -5.23 0.97 16.09
N PRO A 45 -4.50 0.73 14.98
CA PRO A 45 -4.46 -0.59 14.35
C PRO A 45 -3.83 -1.66 15.25
N ARG A 46 -2.83 -1.29 16.06
CA ARG A 46 -2.17 -2.21 17.00
C ARG A 46 -3.10 -2.63 18.12
N PHE A 47 -3.88 -1.71 18.66
CA PHE A 47 -4.88 -2.02 19.68
C PHE A 47 -5.96 -2.95 19.13
N ILE A 48 -6.50 -2.67 17.95
CA ILE A 48 -7.45 -3.56 17.27
C ILE A 48 -6.84 -4.95 17.07
N ALA A 49 -5.57 -5.03 16.65
CA ALA A 49 -4.88 -6.30 16.45
C ALA A 49 -4.60 -7.07 17.75
N ILE A 50 -4.30 -6.39 18.86
CA ILE A 50 -4.09 -7.01 20.18
C ILE A 50 -5.41 -7.52 20.72
N ILE A 51 -6.47 -6.71 20.65
CA ILE A 51 -7.82 -7.07 21.13
C ILE A 51 -8.36 -8.24 20.32
N SER A 52 -8.33 -8.16 18.98
CA SER A 52 -8.83 -9.24 18.12
C SER A 52 -8.08 -10.56 18.32
N ARG A 53 -6.75 -10.53 18.52
CA ARG A 53 -5.97 -11.72 18.84
C ARG A 53 -6.26 -12.26 20.25
N GLY A 54 -6.37 -11.36 21.23
CA GLY A 54 -6.70 -11.72 22.61
C GLY A 54 -8.06 -12.42 22.71
N ILE A 55 -9.07 -11.91 22.01
CA ILE A 55 -10.41 -12.52 21.92
C ILE A 55 -10.34 -13.89 21.24
N ARG A 56 -9.66 -14.01 20.07
CA ARG A 56 -9.53 -15.28 19.36
C ARG A 56 -8.81 -16.36 20.17
N LYS A 57 -7.83 -15.97 20.99
CA LYS A 57 -7.05 -16.88 21.84
C LYS A 57 -7.62 -17.06 23.25
N LYS A 58 -8.76 -16.45 23.58
CA LYS A 58 -9.37 -16.43 24.92
C LYS A 58 -8.37 -16.05 26.03
N GLU A 59 -7.52 -15.06 25.77
CA GLU A 59 -6.53 -14.57 26.74
C GLU A 59 -7.22 -13.79 27.87
N SER A 60 -6.61 -13.75 29.06
CA SER A 60 -7.12 -12.98 30.19
C SER A 60 -7.06 -11.47 29.91
N ALA A 61 -8.03 -10.72 30.44
CA ALA A 61 -8.13 -9.27 30.23
C ALA A 61 -6.86 -8.51 30.69
N LEU A 62 -6.21 -8.99 31.76
CA LEU A 62 -4.96 -8.43 32.27
C LEU A 62 -3.80 -8.58 31.28
N ALA A 63 -3.68 -9.74 30.61
CA ALA A 63 -2.63 -9.97 29.61
C ALA A 63 -2.82 -9.08 28.37
N ILE A 64 -4.08 -8.83 27.97
CA ILE A 64 -4.42 -7.92 26.87
C ILE A 64 -4.05 -6.48 27.25
N LEU A 65 -4.39 -6.04 28.47
CA LEU A 65 -4.09 -4.70 28.97
C LEU A 65 -2.58 -4.46 29.05
N GLU A 66 -1.81 -5.44 29.53
CA GLU A 66 -0.35 -5.33 29.63
C GLU A 66 0.31 -5.18 28.24
N LYS A 67 -0.20 -5.91 27.24
CA LYS A 67 0.24 -5.77 25.83
C LYS A 67 -0.10 -4.38 25.28
N MET A 68 -1.27 -3.83 25.62
CA MET A 68 -1.67 -2.46 25.22
C MET A 68 -0.78 -1.39 25.88
N LEU A 69 -0.50 -1.52 27.18
CA LEU A 69 0.40 -0.62 27.91
C LEU A 69 1.82 -0.65 27.36
N ARG A 70 2.34 -1.85 27.04
CA ARG A 70 3.62 -2.00 26.33
C ARG A 70 3.60 -1.33 24.97
N ALA A 71 2.51 -1.43 24.21
CA ALA A 71 2.38 -0.76 22.92
C ALA A 71 2.37 0.78 23.04
N LEU A 72 1.73 1.34 24.07
CA LEU A 72 1.76 2.78 24.40
C LEU A 72 3.20 3.24 24.70
N ARG A 73 3.86 2.58 25.65
CA ARG A 73 5.24 2.92 26.03
C ARG A 73 6.19 2.83 24.84
N ASN A 74 6.02 1.81 24.01
CA ASN A 74 6.84 1.65 22.81
C ASN A 74 6.58 2.73 21.75
N GLY A 75 5.36 3.28 21.66
CA GLY A 75 5.03 4.36 20.72
C GLY A 75 5.71 5.69 21.06
N LEU A 76 6.01 5.92 22.34
CA LEU A 76 6.67 7.14 22.85
C LEU A 76 8.19 7.14 22.65
N LEU A 77 8.77 6.02 22.22
CA LEU A 77 10.21 5.91 22.02
C LEU A 77 10.70 6.85 20.91
N PRO A 78 11.85 7.54 21.10
CA PRO A 78 12.35 8.57 20.18
C PRO A 78 12.76 8.05 18.79
N ASN A 79 12.89 6.72 18.65
CA ASN A 79 13.29 6.01 17.43
C ASN A 79 12.09 5.45 16.65
N ARG A 80 10.85 5.80 17.05
CA ARG A 80 9.61 5.37 16.38
C ARG A 80 8.99 6.50 15.57
N LEU A 81 8.08 6.12 14.68
CA LEU A 81 7.44 7.01 13.72
C LEU A 81 6.81 8.29 14.33
N PRO A 82 6.08 8.24 15.48
CA PRO A 82 5.48 9.45 16.03
C PRO A 82 6.53 10.51 16.38
N ALA A 83 7.62 10.09 17.03
CA ALA A 83 8.74 10.97 17.36
C ALA A 83 9.45 11.49 16.11
N PHE A 84 9.57 10.67 15.07
CA PHE A 84 10.12 11.10 13.77
C PHE A 84 9.28 12.21 13.13
N ILE A 85 7.95 12.04 13.06
CA ILE A 85 7.04 13.04 12.47
C ILE A 85 7.06 14.35 13.27
N GLY A 86 7.08 14.28 14.60
CA GLY A 86 7.23 15.47 15.45
C GLY A 86 8.54 16.22 15.17
N LYS A 87 9.67 15.50 15.12
CA LYS A 87 11.00 16.05 14.77
C LYS A 87 11.03 16.64 13.36
N LEU A 88 10.40 15.98 12.38
CA LEU A 88 10.33 16.43 11.00
C LEU A 88 9.60 17.76 10.90
N ILE A 89 8.38 17.85 11.44
CA ILE A 89 7.60 19.09 11.41
C ILE A 89 8.37 20.21 12.08
N ALA A 90 8.97 19.97 13.25
CA ALA A 90 9.80 20.97 13.92
C ALA A 90 10.97 21.44 13.03
N ALA A 91 11.69 20.51 12.40
CA ALA A 91 12.81 20.82 11.52
C ALA A 91 12.38 21.64 10.28
N VAL A 92 11.27 21.28 9.63
CA VAL A 92 10.74 22.02 8.47
C VAL A 92 10.46 23.47 8.83
N TYR A 93 9.74 23.71 9.94
CA TYR A 93 9.38 25.07 10.33
C TYR A 93 10.58 25.92 10.77
N VAL A 94 11.55 25.33 11.49
CA VAL A 94 12.80 26.00 11.85
C VAL A 94 13.58 26.39 10.60
N LEU A 95 13.77 25.44 9.68
CA LEU A 95 14.56 25.66 8.48
C LEU A 95 13.87 26.64 7.51
N ASN A 96 12.54 26.57 7.40
CA ASN A 96 11.76 27.56 6.65
C ASN A 96 11.93 28.98 7.23
N SER A 97 11.96 29.13 8.56
CA SER A 97 12.21 30.43 9.20
C SER A 97 13.61 30.97 8.93
N VAL A 98 14.63 30.10 8.90
CA VAL A 98 16.01 30.49 8.58
C VAL A 98 16.14 30.90 7.10
N ILE A 99 15.67 30.08 6.17
CA ILE A 99 15.80 30.34 4.72
C ILE A 99 15.00 31.58 4.31
N SER A 100 13.81 31.78 4.87
CA SER A 100 12.99 32.98 4.59
C SER A 100 13.60 34.29 5.11
N ARG A 101 14.40 34.23 6.19
CA ARG A 101 15.16 35.39 6.70
C ARG A 101 16.35 35.75 5.81
N THR A 102 17.03 34.75 5.26
CA THR A 102 18.21 34.95 4.40
C THR A 102 17.82 35.41 2.99
N ASN A 103 16.67 35.00 2.48
CA ASN A 103 16.26 35.22 1.09
C ASN A 103 15.40 36.49 0.90
N ARG A 104 15.89 37.64 1.38
CA ARG A 104 15.16 38.94 1.40
C ARG A 104 14.68 39.46 0.03
N GLY A 105 15.15 38.90 -1.10
CA GLY A 105 14.92 39.46 -2.45
C GLY A 105 13.96 38.72 -3.40
N LYS A 106 13.64 37.42 -3.19
CA LYS A 106 12.76 36.65 -4.08
C LYS A 106 11.81 35.74 -3.29
N LYS A 107 10.64 36.27 -2.93
CA LYS A 107 9.60 35.51 -2.22
C LYS A 107 8.86 34.58 -3.18
N ASN A 108 9.38 33.37 -3.38
CA ASN A 108 8.56 32.24 -3.83
C ASN A 108 8.22 31.37 -2.61
N PRO A 109 7.15 31.69 -1.85
CA PRO A 109 6.79 30.97 -0.63
C PRO A 109 6.68 29.43 -0.80
N PRO A 110 6.17 28.88 -1.91
CA PRO A 110 6.10 27.43 -2.10
C PRO A 110 7.47 26.76 -2.24
N ALA A 111 8.41 27.42 -2.92
CA ALA A 111 9.74 26.86 -3.18
C ALA A 111 10.61 26.81 -1.90
N VAL A 112 10.49 27.82 -1.04
CA VAL A 112 11.21 27.86 0.24
C VAL A 112 10.69 26.79 1.21
N PHE A 113 9.36 26.60 1.25
CA PHE A 113 8.75 25.52 2.03
C PHE A 113 9.15 24.15 1.48
N PHE A 114 9.20 23.99 0.16
CA PHE A 114 9.67 22.75 -0.46
C PHE A 114 11.12 22.43 -0.08
N ILE A 115 12.04 23.38 -0.26
CA ILE A 115 13.47 23.17 0.05
C ILE A 115 13.66 22.83 1.53
N SER A 116 12.97 23.54 2.42
CA SER A 116 13.04 23.26 3.87
C SER A 116 12.45 21.90 4.24
N ALA A 117 11.35 21.48 3.60
CA ALA A 117 10.76 20.16 3.81
C ALA A 117 11.68 19.03 3.32
N PHE A 118 12.21 19.18 2.10
CA PHE A 118 13.07 18.18 1.46
C PHE A 118 14.38 17.99 2.24
N THR A 119 15.08 19.07 2.57
CA THR A 119 16.35 19.03 3.31
C THR A 119 16.16 18.49 4.73
N SER A 120 15.09 18.89 5.43
CA SER A 120 14.76 18.34 6.75
C SER A 120 14.50 16.84 6.70
N CYS A 121 13.76 16.38 5.68
CA CYS A 121 13.49 14.96 5.48
C CYS A 121 14.77 14.17 5.19
N ALA A 122 15.62 14.66 4.27
CA ALA A 122 16.87 14.02 3.90
C ALA A 122 17.84 13.87 5.09
N VAL A 123 18.01 14.93 5.89
CA VAL A 123 18.90 14.92 7.06
C VAL A 123 18.38 13.98 8.16
N LEU A 124 17.08 14.03 8.45
CA LEU A 124 16.48 13.15 9.46
C LEU A 124 16.49 11.69 9.03
N PHE A 125 16.28 11.40 7.75
CA PHE A 125 16.39 10.06 7.19
C PHE A 125 17.82 9.54 7.27
N TRP A 126 18.82 10.35 6.89
CA TRP A 126 20.23 9.97 6.98
C TRP A 126 20.64 9.66 8.42
N ARG A 127 20.21 10.51 9.38
CA ARG A 127 20.43 10.25 10.82
C ARG A 127 19.73 9.00 11.32
N TYR A 128 18.49 8.77 10.90
CA TYR A 128 17.74 7.57 11.24
C TYR A 128 18.44 6.29 10.74
N LYS A 129 18.90 6.29 9.49
CA LYS A 129 19.67 5.18 8.91
C LYS A 129 21.00 4.96 9.63
N LYS A 130 21.72 6.02 10.00
CA LYS A 130 22.98 5.93 10.75
C LYS A 130 22.80 5.35 12.16
N GLU A 131 21.73 5.74 12.86
CA GLU A 131 21.40 5.18 14.18
C GLU A 131 20.97 3.71 14.09
N LEU A 132 20.31 3.32 13.00
CA LEU A 132 19.98 1.93 12.69
C LEU A 132 21.21 1.08 12.35
N GLY A 133 22.20 1.67 11.66
CA GLY A 133 23.45 1.02 11.29
C GLY A 133 24.30 0.52 12.47
N LYS A 134 24.06 1.03 13.68
CA LYS A 134 24.78 0.63 14.90
C LYS A 134 24.29 -0.69 15.50
N SER A 135 23.21 -1.27 14.98
CA SER A 135 22.60 -2.48 15.53
C SER A 135 22.19 -3.42 14.40
N GLU A 136 23.00 -4.44 14.16
CA GLU A 136 22.83 -5.45 13.10
C GLU A 136 21.44 -6.14 13.14
N GLN A 137 20.96 -6.48 14.35
CA GLN A 137 19.61 -7.02 14.55
C GLN A 137 18.46 -6.04 14.23
N LEU A 138 18.69 -4.72 14.35
CA LEU A 138 17.68 -3.70 14.02
C LEU A 138 17.70 -3.36 12.54
N LEU A 139 18.83 -3.51 11.86
CA LEU A 139 18.99 -3.32 10.42
C LEU A 139 18.13 -4.34 9.65
N HIS A 140 18.21 -5.62 10.02
CA HIS A 140 17.36 -6.65 9.44
C HIS A 140 15.87 -6.41 9.76
N ARG A 141 15.53 -5.98 10.99
CA ARG A 141 14.15 -5.62 11.37
C ARG A 141 13.67 -4.32 10.69
N ALA A 142 14.56 -3.42 10.29
CA ALA A 142 14.24 -2.15 9.64
C ALA A 142 14.09 -2.27 8.13
N GLU A 143 14.87 -3.14 7.48
CA GLU A 143 14.60 -3.64 6.13
C GLU A 143 13.21 -4.29 6.04
N LEU A 144 12.73 -4.85 7.16
CA LEU A 144 11.37 -5.35 7.34
C LEU A 144 10.35 -4.29 7.82
N SER A 145 10.71 -3.02 8.05
CA SER A 145 9.85 -2.04 8.75
C SER A 145 9.23 -0.94 7.87
N ASP A 146 7.98 -0.61 8.22
CA ASP A 146 7.08 0.45 7.70
C ASP A 146 7.72 1.84 7.48
N THR A 147 8.93 2.13 7.99
CA THR A 147 9.56 3.45 7.82
C THR A 147 10.10 3.70 6.41
N ALA A 148 10.52 2.65 5.69
CA ALA A 148 10.93 2.79 4.28
C ALA A 148 9.75 3.26 3.41
N ASP A 149 8.57 2.68 3.63
CA ASP A 149 7.34 3.04 2.92
C ASP A 149 6.97 4.51 3.17
N LEU A 150 7.10 4.99 4.41
CA LEU A 150 6.80 6.38 4.75
C LEU A 150 7.81 7.36 4.16
N THR A 151 9.08 6.99 4.06
CA THR A 151 10.10 7.82 3.40
C THR A 151 9.88 7.87 1.89
N THR A 152 9.49 6.76 1.28
CA THR A 152 9.11 6.71 -0.14
C THR A 152 7.85 7.53 -0.38
N ILE A 153 6.83 7.42 0.47
CA ILE A 153 5.61 8.25 0.37
C ILE A 153 5.97 9.74 0.50
N ALA A 154 6.77 10.12 1.48
CA ALA A 154 7.19 11.52 1.67
C ALA A 154 8.00 12.04 0.47
N PHE A 155 8.91 11.22 -0.06
CA PHE A 155 9.70 11.54 -1.24
C PHE A 155 8.83 11.70 -2.50
N VAL A 156 7.95 10.73 -2.78
CA VAL A 156 7.02 10.79 -3.92
C VAL A 156 6.13 12.02 -3.82
N ARG A 157 5.62 12.37 -2.62
CA ARG A 157 4.83 13.59 -2.41
C ARG A 157 5.63 14.87 -2.59
N ALA A 158 6.92 14.86 -2.22
CA ALA A 158 7.81 15.98 -2.47
C ALA A 158 8.03 16.16 -4.00
N CYS A 159 8.32 15.09 -4.72
CA CYS A 159 8.44 15.13 -6.18
C CYS A 159 7.14 15.59 -6.86
N ASP A 160 5.99 15.05 -6.45
CA ASP A 160 4.65 15.43 -6.94
C ASP A 160 4.42 16.95 -6.81
N LEU A 161 4.73 17.52 -5.64
CA LEU A 161 4.63 18.97 -5.40
C LEU A 161 5.58 19.79 -6.28
N LEU A 162 6.82 19.31 -6.49
CA LEU A 162 7.77 19.95 -7.40
C LEU A 162 7.25 19.97 -8.84
N PHE A 163 6.83 18.80 -9.35
CA PHE A 163 6.32 18.67 -10.70
C PHE A 163 5.11 19.58 -10.91
N HIS A 164 4.15 19.58 -9.98
CA HIS A 164 2.99 20.46 -10.05
C HIS A 164 3.37 21.95 -10.04
N THR A 165 4.35 22.34 -9.22
CA THR A 165 4.82 23.74 -9.15
C THR A 165 5.55 24.17 -10.43
N LEU A 166 6.32 23.27 -11.04
CA LEU A 166 7.04 23.53 -12.29
C LEU A 166 6.10 23.54 -13.51
N ALA A 167 5.12 22.64 -13.55
CA ALA A 167 4.12 22.55 -14.61
C ALA A 167 3.26 23.83 -14.69
N ILE A 168 2.75 24.31 -13.54
CA ILE A 168 1.99 25.57 -13.46
C ILE A 168 2.84 26.76 -13.94
N LYS A 169 4.11 26.82 -13.55
CA LYS A 169 5.02 27.90 -13.97
C LYS A 169 5.31 27.89 -15.47
N SER A 170 5.20 26.75 -16.12
CA SER A 170 5.57 26.57 -17.53
C SER A 170 4.39 26.78 -18.49
N GLY A 171 3.18 27.08 -17.98
CA GLY A 171 2.01 27.39 -18.82
C GLY A 171 1.56 26.25 -19.73
N VAL A 172 1.97 25.00 -19.46
CA VAL A 172 1.63 23.84 -20.28
C VAL A 172 0.16 23.51 -20.10
N SER A 173 -0.60 23.41 -21.19
CA SER A 173 -2.00 22.93 -21.16
C SER A 173 -2.03 21.48 -20.68
N THR A 174 -2.56 21.27 -19.47
CA THR A 174 -2.32 20.08 -18.66
C THR A 174 -3.31 18.94 -18.90
N ASP A 175 -4.51 19.19 -19.41
CA ASP A 175 -5.61 18.27 -19.11
C ASP A 175 -5.53 16.90 -19.82
N LEU A 176 -5.13 16.87 -21.10
CA LEU A 176 -5.00 15.61 -21.84
C LEU A 176 -3.68 14.88 -21.52
N PHE A 177 -2.58 15.64 -21.45
CA PHE A 177 -1.26 15.08 -21.14
C PHE A 177 -1.23 14.51 -19.72
N HIS A 178 -1.86 15.18 -18.75
CA HIS A 178 -1.98 14.66 -17.39
C HIS A 178 -2.78 13.37 -17.37
N GLY A 179 -3.93 13.28 -18.06
CA GLY A 179 -4.75 12.07 -18.07
C GLY A 179 -4.00 10.83 -18.58
N ILE A 180 -3.29 10.96 -19.71
CA ILE A 180 -2.51 9.86 -20.30
C ILE A 180 -1.28 9.55 -19.44
N ALA A 181 -0.51 10.57 -19.03
CA ALA A 181 0.66 10.38 -18.19
C ALA A 181 0.31 9.69 -16.85
N ASP A 182 -0.81 10.05 -16.24
CA ASP A 182 -1.27 9.44 -15.00
C ASP A 182 -1.61 7.95 -15.17
N VAL A 183 -2.19 7.57 -16.30
CA VAL A 183 -2.48 6.16 -16.61
C VAL A 183 -1.20 5.42 -16.93
N SER A 184 -0.35 5.95 -17.80
CA SER A 184 0.92 5.32 -18.16
C SER A 184 1.84 5.12 -16.96
N PHE A 185 1.96 6.12 -16.09
CA PHE A 185 2.77 6.02 -14.88
C PHE A 185 2.22 4.98 -13.90
N PHE A 186 0.90 4.96 -13.72
CA PHE A 186 0.24 3.94 -12.90
C PHE A 186 0.43 2.53 -13.49
N THR A 187 0.31 2.40 -14.80
CA THR A 187 0.52 1.14 -15.52
C THR A 187 1.96 0.65 -15.43
N ALA A 188 2.94 1.51 -15.66
CA ALA A 188 4.36 1.17 -15.52
C ALA A 188 4.70 0.73 -14.08
N SER A 189 4.19 1.47 -13.09
CA SER A 189 4.37 1.12 -11.67
C SER A 189 3.72 -0.23 -11.34
N SER A 190 2.50 -0.46 -11.83
CA SER A 190 1.76 -1.71 -11.63
C SER A 190 2.45 -2.90 -12.28
N PHE A 191 3.00 -2.70 -13.48
CA PHE A 191 3.80 -3.70 -14.18
C PHE A 191 4.99 -4.12 -13.33
N VAL A 192 5.80 -3.16 -12.84
CA VAL A 192 6.97 -3.47 -12.01
C VAL A 192 6.57 -4.21 -10.73
N ILE A 193 5.49 -3.78 -10.06
CA ILE A 193 5.01 -4.40 -8.82
C ILE A 193 4.55 -5.84 -9.07
N MET A 194 3.63 -6.05 -10.02
CA MET A 194 3.06 -7.37 -10.28
C MET A 194 4.08 -8.33 -10.88
N PHE A 195 4.94 -7.85 -11.77
CA PHE A 195 6.05 -8.64 -12.31
C PHE A 195 7.03 -9.06 -11.21
N SER A 196 7.34 -8.15 -10.28
CA SER A 196 8.14 -8.49 -9.09
C SER A 196 7.43 -9.49 -8.19
N TRP A 197 6.12 -9.40 -8.00
CA TRP A 197 5.37 -10.39 -7.22
C TRP A 197 5.39 -11.79 -7.85
N PHE A 198 5.23 -11.87 -9.18
CA PHE A 198 5.33 -13.13 -9.92
C PHE A 198 6.72 -13.76 -9.77
N PHE A 199 7.79 -13.03 -10.08
CA PHE A 199 9.12 -13.64 -10.28
C PHE A 199 10.16 -13.30 -9.21
N TYR A 200 10.09 -12.12 -8.59
CA TYR A 200 11.09 -11.62 -7.66
C TYR A 200 10.45 -11.17 -6.34
N PRO A 201 9.73 -12.05 -5.61
CA PRO A 201 8.96 -11.65 -4.42
C PRO A 201 9.83 -11.02 -3.33
N HIS A 202 11.11 -11.40 -3.26
CA HIS A 202 12.09 -10.86 -2.31
C HIS A 202 12.39 -9.36 -2.51
N ARG A 203 12.03 -8.78 -3.66
CA ARG A 203 12.16 -7.34 -3.93
C ARG A 203 11.00 -6.52 -3.35
N LEU A 204 9.93 -7.19 -2.93
CA LEU A 204 8.78 -6.55 -2.28
C LEU A 204 8.90 -6.71 -0.77
N SER A 205 8.33 -5.77 -0.01
CA SER A 205 8.25 -5.92 1.44
C SER A 205 7.40 -7.15 1.79
N PRO A 206 7.78 -7.98 2.79
CA PRO A 206 7.06 -9.22 3.09
C PRO A 206 5.56 -9.01 3.43
N SER A 207 5.22 -7.87 4.03
CA SER A 207 3.84 -7.48 4.31
C SER A 207 3.06 -7.21 3.02
N TYR A 208 3.68 -6.53 2.06
CA TYR A 208 3.05 -6.20 0.79
C TYR A 208 2.87 -7.44 -0.09
N GLN A 209 3.87 -8.31 -0.16
CA GLN A 209 3.77 -9.60 -0.83
C GLN A 209 2.58 -10.42 -0.29
N LYS A 210 2.50 -10.58 1.05
CA LYS A 210 1.39 -11.31 1.69
C LYS A 210 0.04 -10.68 1.41
N TRP A 211 -0.03 -9.35 1.33
CA TRP A 211 -1.26 -8.65 0.97
C TRP A 211 -1.68 -8.95 -0.47
N ILE A 212 -0.74 -8.89 -1.44
CA ILE A 212 -1.03 -9.22 -2.85
C ILE A 212 -1.49 -10.66 -2.98
N THR A 213 -0.78 -11.62 -2.37
CA THR A 213 -1.17 -13.04 -2.39
C THR A 213 -2.57 -13.25 -1.84
N ARG A 214 -2.90 -12.64 -0.70
CA ARG A 214 -4.25 -12.70 -0.12
C ARG A 214 -5.31 -12.07 -1.01
N ALA A 215 -5.00 -10.92 -1.63
CA ALA A 215 -5.91 -10.23 -2.52
C ALA A 215 -6.14 -11.00 -3.84
N ALA A 216 -5.10 -11.67 -4.34
CA ALA A 216 -5.18 -12.50 -5.54
C ALA A 216 -6.01 -13.78 -5.35
N ASN A 217 -6.12 -14.26 -4.10
CA ASN A 217 -6.81 -15.50 -3.74
C ASN A 217 -6.45 -16.64 -4.71
N MET A 218 -5.14 -16.85 -4.88
CA MET A 218 -4.54 -17.89 -5.71
C MET A 218 -3.69 -18.77 -4.80
N ASP A 219 -3.58 -20.06 -5.14
CA ASP A 219 -2.67 -20.95 -4.42
C ASP A 219 -1.21 -20.58 -4.70
N ASP A 220 -0.39 -20.65 -3.64
CA ASP A 220 1.02 -20.30 -3.70
C ASP A 220 1.82 -21.24 -4.63
N ASP A 221 1.33 -22.47 -4.82
CA ASP A 221 1.94 -23.49 -5.68
C ASP A 221 1.97 -23.05 -7.14
N PHE A 222 0.90 -22.43 -7.66
CA PHE A 222 0.87 -21.92 -9.04
C PHE A 222 1.92 -20.82 -9.27
N VAL A 223 2.07 -19.90 -8.31
CA VAL A 223 3.06 -18.83 -8.41
C VAL A 223 4.48 -19.40 -8.30
N THR A 224 4.66 -20.45 -7.50
CA THR A 224 5.92 -21.16 -7.36
C THR A 224 6.29 -21.92 -8.64
N ALA A 225 5.32 -22.60 -9.26
CA ALA A 225 5.49 -23.27 -10.54
C ALA A 225 5.93 -22.30 -11.64
N LEU A 226 5.30 -21.12 -11.74
CA LEU A 226 5.73 -20.07 -12.68
C LEU A 226 7.19 -19.64 -12.49
N ARG A 227 7.69 -19.62 -11.25
CA ARG A 227 9.09 -19.29 -10.96
C ARG A 227 10.03 -20.42 -11.37
N TYR A 228 9.65 -21.67 -11.16
CA TYR A 228 10.45 -22.82 -11.61
C TYR A 228 10.53 -22.88 -13.14
N ILE A 229 9.43 -22.64 -13.84
CA ILE A 229 9.41 -22.50 -15.30
C ILE A 229 10.39 -21.39 -15.73
N ARG A 230 10.30 -20.20 -15.13
CA ARG A 230 11.16 -19.07 -15.47
C ARG A 230 12.65 -19.31 -15.21
N ASN A 231 12.97 -19.95 -14.09
CA ASN A 231 14.35 -20.23 -13.72
C ASN A 231 14.95 -21.37 -14.57
N GLY A 232 14.15 -22.04 -15.41
CA GLY A 232 14.57 -23.22 -16.16
C GLY A 232 14.71 -24.47 -15.28
N ASP A 233 14.12 -24.47 -14.09
CA ASP A 233 14.11 -25.63 -13.19
C ASP A 233 13.24 -26.77 -13.75
N VAL A 234 12.18 -26.42 -14.47
CA VAL A 234 11.24 -27.34 -15.11
C VAL A 234 10.81 -26.77 -16.46
N TYR A 235 10.47 -27.65 -17.40
CA TYR A 235 9.86 -27.31 -18.67
C TYR A 235 8.84 -28.38 -19.06
N TYR A 236 7.94 -28.04 -19.98
CA TYR A 236 6.93 -28.97 -20.47
C TYR A 236 7.54 -30.16 -21.23
N ASN A 237 7.06 -31.37 -20.95
CA ASN A 237 7.64 -32.64 -21.41
C ASN A 237 9.06 -32.89 -20.89
N CYS A 238 9.34 -32.51 -19.64
CA CYS A 238 10.63 -32.83 -19.02
C CYS A 238 10.71 -34.31 -18.60
N ASP A 239 11.93 -34.84 -18.51
CA ASP A 239 12.15 -36.17 -17.92
C ASP A 239 12.05 -36.06 -16.39
N PRO A 240 11.15 -36.82 -15.73
CA PRO A 240 11.02 -36.86 -14.27
C PRO A 240 12.35 -37.09 -13.54
N LYS A 241 13.28 -37.84 -14.15
CA LYS A 241 14.56 -38.21 -13.53
C LYS A 241 15.53 -37.04 -13.44
N THR A 242 15.47 -36.11 -14.38
CA THR A 242 16.39 -34.96 -14.43
C THR A 242 15.81 -33.70 -13.79
N HIS A 243 14.47 -33.61 -13.69
CA HIS A 243 13.76 -32.45 -13.16
C HIS A 243 12.90 -32.80 -11.94
N PRO A 244 13.46 -32.82 -10.71
CA PRO A 244 12.75 -33.28 -9.51
C PRO A 244 11.60 -32.37 -9.05
N LYS A 245 11.34 -31.25 -9.74
CA LYS A 245 10.26 -30.29 -9.43
C LYS A 245 9.06 -30.44 -10.37
N HIS A 246 9.04 -31.47 -11.23
CA HIS A 246 8.02 -31.68 -12.25
C HIS A 246 6.60 -31.88 -11.68
N ASP A 247 6.50 -32.33 -10.43
CA ASP A 247 5.27 -32.72 -9.73
C ASP A 247 4.73 -31.63 -8.76
N ILE A 248 5.29 -30.42 -8.78
CA ILE A 248 4.97 -29.35 -7.81
C ILE A 248 3.48 -29.02 -7.73
N LEU A 249 2.71 -29.23 -8.80
CA LEU A 249 1.27 -28.97 -8.85
C LEU A 249 0.40 -30.21 -8.59
N ASN A 250 0.97 -31.39 -8.40
CA ASN A 250 0.23 -32.64 -8.23
C ASN A 250 -0.65 -32.59 -6.97
N ALA A 251 -0.09 -32.15 -5.84
CA ALA A 251 -0.85 -31.96 -4.60
C ALA A 251 -1.96 -30.91 -4.76
N THR A 252 -1.72 -29.85 -5.54
CA THR A 252 -2.73 -28.84 -5.86
C THR A 252 -3.85 -29.42 -6.74
N ALA A 253 -3.51 -30.32 -7.68
CA ALA A 253 -4.48 -31.00 -8.54
C ALA A 253 -5.39 -31.93 -7.74
N GLU A 254 -4.83 -32.75 -6.85
CA GLU A 254 -5.59 -33.63 -5.95
C GLU A 254 -6.54 -32.83 -5.06
N LYS A 255 -6.06 -31.69 -4.51
CA LYS A 255 -6.87 -30.79 -3.68
C LYS A 255 -8.14 -30.32 -4.39
N TYR A 256 -8.12 -30.19 -5.72
CA TYR A 256 -9.27 -29.75 -6.52
C TYR A 256 -10.01 -30.89 -7.23
N GLY A 257 -9.63 -32.15 -6.97
CA GLY A 257 -10.26 -33.34 -7.52
C GLY A 257 -9.87 -33.66 -8.96
N PHE A 258 -8.67 -33.23 -9.40
CA PHE A 258 -8.10 -33.60 -10.69
C PHE A 258 -7.09 -34.75 -10.55
N ASP A 259 -6.85 -35.45 -11.65
CA ASP A 259 -5.75 -36.42 -11.76
C ASP A 259 -4.40 -35.68 -11.64
N PRO A 260 -3.51 -36.07 -10.70
CA PRO A 260 -2.16 -35.51 -10.58
C PRO A 260 -1.42 -35.37 -11.90
N LEU A 261 -1.58 -36.34 -12.81
CA LEU A 261 -0.88 -36.37 -14.09
C LEU A 261 -1.24 -35.18 -14.99
N CYS A 262 -2.41 -34.55 -14.82
CA CYS A 262 -2.80 -33.38 -15.62
C CYS A 262 -2.05 -32.10 -15.22
N ALA A 263 -1.37 -32.12 -14.08
CA ALA A 263 -0.62 -31.00 -13.52
C ALA A 263 0.89 -31.22 -13.55
N ASP A 264 1.33 -32.41 -13.93
CA ASP A 264 2.72 -32.80 -14.04
C ASP A 264 3.37 -32.19 -15.29
N PHE A 265 4.52 -31.54 -15.13
CA PHE A 265 5.28 -30.97 -16.24
C PHE A 265 5.91 -32.02 -17.17
N SER A 266 5.96 -33.28 -16.76
CA SER A 266 6.44 -34.41 -17.57
C SER A 266 5.38 -34.86 -18.58
N SER A 267 4.11 -34.56 -18.31
CA SER A 267 3.00 -34.91 -19.18
C SER A 267 2.95 -34.05 -20.44
N PRO A 268 2.41 -34.58 -21.56
CA PRO A 268 2.27 -33.83 -22.79
C PRO A 268 1.21 -32.75 -22.71
N GLY A 269 1.64 -31.50 -22.82
CA GLY A 269 0.78 -30.33 -23.02
C GLY A 269 0.82 -29.32 -21.88
N PRO A 270 0.23 -28.12 -22.11
CA PRO A 270 0.17 -27.08 -21.10
C PRO A 270 -0.84 -27.40 -20.00
N ILE A 271 -0.63 -26.82 -18.81
CA ILE A 271 -1.54 -26.99 -17.67
C ILE A 271 -2.97 -26.52 -18.02
N PRO A 272 -4.02 -27.32 -17.77
CA PRO A 272 -5.38 -26.95 -18.10
C PRO A 272 -5.87 -25.73 -17.30
N CYS A 273 -6.58 -24.80 -17.95
CA CYS A 273 -7.15 -23.62 -17.27
C CYS A 273 -8.14 -24.00 -16.16
N LYS A 274 -8.84 -25.14 -16.28
CA LYS A 274 -9.77 -25.63 -15.24
C LYS A 274 -9.06 -25.87 -13.89
N LEU A 275 -7.81 -26.32 -13.93
CA LEU A 275 -6.97 -26.48 -12.73
C LEU A 275 -6.58 -25.11 -12.15
N ILE A 276 -6.17 -24.17 -13.00
CA ILE A 276 -5.82 -22.79 -12.58
C ILE A 276 -7.04 -22.02 -12.04
N HIS A 277 -8.23 -22.33 -12.53
CA HIS A 277 -9.51 -21.83 -12.02
C HIS A 277 -9.97 -22.54 -10.74
N GLN A 278 -9.16 -23.45 -10.17
CA GLN A 278 -9.48 -24.16 -8.93
C GLN A 278 -10.80 -24.94 -9.01
N ASN A 279 -11.08 -25.55 -10.18
CA ASN A 279 -12.33 -26.23 -10.49
C ASN A 279 -13.61 -25.37 -10.33
N SER A 280 -13.49 -24.03 -10.36
CA SER A 280 -14.65 -23.15 -10.16
C SER A 280 -15.49 -23.01 -11.43
N PHE A 281 -14.84 -22.79 -12.58
CA PHE A 281 -15.49 -22.64 -13.89
C PHE A 281 -14.57 -23.15 -14.99
N GLU A 282 -15.14 -23.73 -16.04
CA GLU A 282 -14.39 -24.19 -17.21
C GLU A 282 -14.03 -23.02 -18.14
N ASN A 283 -14.96 -22.06 -18.29
CA ASN A 283 -14.78 -20.88 -19.13
C ASN A 283 -13.95 -19.80 -18.42
N CYS A 284 -12.93 -19.28 -19.11
CA CYS A 284 -12.04 -18.22 -18.61
C CYS A 284 -12.78 -16.92 -18.33
N GLU A 285 -13.80 -16.62 -19.13
CA GLU A 285 -14.60 -15.41 -19.10
C GLU A 285 -15.52 -15.40 -17.87
N LEU A 286 -16.19 -16.52 -17.62
CA LEU A 286 -17.01 -16.70 -16.41
C LEU A 286 -16.14 -16.68 -15.15
N HIS A 287 -14.98 -17.33 -15.18
CA HIS A 287 -14.04 -17.26 -14.06
C HIS A 287 -13.54 -15.83 -13.81
N ALA A 288 -13.28 -15.05 -14.87
CA ALA A 288 -12.89 -13.65 -14.76
C ALA A 288 -13.98 -12.78 -14.12
N LEU A 289 -15.25 -12.99 -14.49
CA LEU A 289 -16.40 -12.32 -13.86
C LEU A 289 -16.56 -12.72 -12.39
N TRP A 290 -16.40 -13.99 -12.08
CA TRP A 290 -16.44 -14.47 -10.70
C TRP A 290 -15.29 -13.88 -9.86
N ARG A 291 -14.07 -13.79 -10.41
CA ARG A 291 -12.94 -13.13 -9.75
C ARG A 291 -13.20 -11.63 -9.57
N PHE A 292 -13.85 -10.97 -10.54
CA PHE A 292 -14.27 -9.59 -10.40
C PHE A 292 -15.24 -9.42 -9.23
N TYR A 293 -16.28 -10.24 -9.17
CA TYR A 293 -17.26 -10.20 -8.09
C TYR A 293 -16.61 -10.43 -6.72
N ARG A 294 -15.80 -11.48 -6.57
CA ARG A 294 -15.08 -11.75 -5.31
C ARG A 294 -14.11 -10.65 -4.94
N GLY A 295 -13.36 -10.13 -5.92
CA GLY A 295 -12.46 -8.99 -5.75
C GLY A 295 -13.21 -7.74 -5.30
N PHE A 296 -14.40 -7.50 -5.85
CA PHE A 296 -15.25 -6.38 -5.49
C PHE A 296 -15.75 -6.50 -4.05
N ILE A 297 -16.29 -7.65 -3.64
CA ILE A 297 -16.75 -7.87 -2.26
C ILE A 297 -15.59 -7.74 -1.26
N THR A 298 -14.44 -8.33 -1.57
CA THR A 298 -13.23 -8.24 -0.75
C THR A 298 -12.79 -6.79 -0.59
N SER A 299 -12.75 -6.04 -1.70
CA SER A 299 -12.37 -4.63 -1.69
C SER A 299 -13.39 -3.78 -0.94
N MET A 300 -14.67 -4.07 -1.10
CA MET A 300 -15.76 -3.39 -0.40
C MET A 300 -15.62 -3.57 1.11
N SER A 301 -15.23 -4.76 1.58
CA SER A 301 -14.98 -5.02 3.00
C SER A 301 -13.86 -4.14 3.60
N ILE A 302 -12.94 -3.64 2.78
CA ILE A 302 -11.83 -2.78 3.20
C ILE A 302 -12.23 -1.30 3.10
N TYR A 303 -12.80 -0.89 1.95
CA TYR A 303 -13.07 0.53 1.67
C TYR A 303 -14.35 1.05 2.33
N PHE A 304 -15.36 0.20 2.49
CA PHE A 304 -16.63 0.62 3.10
C PHE A 304 -16.47 1.05 4.56
N PRO A 305 -15.85 0.26 5.47
CA PRO A 305 -15.65 0.69 6.85
C PRO A 305 -14.79 1.95 6.96
N LEU A 306 -13.79 2.10 6.08
CA LEU A 306 -12.94 3.28 6.05
C LEU A 306 -13.75 4.54 5.68
N ASN A 307 -14.57 4.48 4.63
CA ASN A 307 -15.40 5.61 4.22
C ASN A 307 -16.50 5.93 5.24
N VAL A 308 -17.07 4.91 5.90
CA VAL A 308 -17.98 5.10 7.04
C VAL A 308 -17.29 5.86 8.16
N LEU A 309 -16.10 5.41 8.59
CA LEU A 309 -15.32 6.04 9.66
C LEU A 309 -15.00 7.51 9.34
N LEU A 310 -14.61 7.82 8.11
CA LEU A 310 -14.33 9.19 7.68
C LEU A 310 -15.59 10.07 7.68
N SER A 311 -16.75 9.47 7.42
CA SER A 311 -18.04 10.18 7.41
C SER A 311 -18.65 10.40 8.80
N LEU A 312 -18.16 9.72 9.84
CA LEU A 312 -18.57 9.98 11.24
C LEU A 312 -18.24 11.40 11.72
N ARG A 313 -17.42 12.15 10.96
CA ARG A 313 -17.15 13.58 11.17
C ARG A 313 -18.26 14.49 10.64
N SER A 314 -19.15 13.98 9.78
CA SER A 314 -20.22 14.79 9.19
C SER A 314 -21.39 14.99 10.15
N LYS A 315 -22.10 16.11 10.01
CA LYS A 315 -23.25 16.44 10.88
C LYS A 315 -24.46 15.52 10.68
N SER A 316 -24.51 14.74 9.60
CA SER A 316 -25.63 13.82 9.31
C SER A 316 -25.16 12.59 8.53
N PHE A 317 -25.22 11.42 9.18
CA PHE A 317 -24.80 10.14 8.60
C PHE A 317 -25.67 9.74 7.40
N VAL A 318 -26.99 9.92 7.48
CA VAL A 318 -27.94 9.51 6.43
C VAL A 318 -27.69 10.27 5.12
N LYS A 319 -27.49 11.59 5.19
CA LYS A 319 -27.16 12.41 4.01
C LYS A 319 -25.80 12.06 3.39
N SER A 320 -24.91 11.45 4.18
CA SER A 320 -23.59 11.05 3.72
C SER A 320 -23.56 9.64 3.10
N LEU A 321 -24.62 8.83 3.29
CA LEU A 321 -24.65 7.44 2.88
C LEU A 321 -24.45 7.21 1.36
N PRO A 322 -25.10 7.98 0.46
CA PRO A 322 -24.85 7.83 -0.98
C PRO A 322 -23.38 8.09 -1.33
N ARG A 323 -22.78 9.13 -0.75
CA ARG A 323 -21.36 9.46 -0.94
C ARG A 323 -20.42 8.37 -0.41
N ILE A 324 -20.74 7.77 0.73
CA ILE A 324 -19.99 6.63 1.30
C ILE A 324 -20.06 5.44 0.35
N LEU A 325 -21.26 5.08 -0.12
CA LEU A 325 -21.47 3.94 -1.01
C LEU A 325 -20.77 4.16 -2.34
N ILE A 326 -20.96 5.31 -3.00
CA ILE A 326 -20.30 5.65 -4.26
C ILE A 326 -18.78 5.66 -4.10
N GLY A 327 -18.26 6.30 -3.04
CA GLY A 327 -16.83 6.37 -2.77
C GLY A 327 -16.19 5.00 -2.53
N SER A 328 -16.91 4.12 -1.83
CA SER A 328 -16.49 2.75 -1.55
C SER A 328 -16.54 1.90 -2.82
N SER A 329 -17.68 1.89 -3.52
CA SER A 329 -17.88 1.16 -4.77
C SER A 329 -16.86 1.56 -5.84
N ARG A 330 -16.56 2.86 -6.00
CA ARG A 330 -15.54 3.34 -6.96
C ARG A 330 -14.16 2.73 -6.69
N SER A 331 -13.76 2.68 -5.42
CA SER A 331 -12.47 2.12 -5.03
C SER A 331 -12.46 0.59 -5.15
N SER A 332 -13.59 -0.05 -4.87
CA SER A 332 -13.78 -1.49 -5.01
C SER A 332 -13.79 -1.96 -6.46
N VAL A 333 -14.47 -1.25 -7.37
CA VAL A 333 -14.46 -1.55 -8.81
C VAL A 333 -13.05 -1.43 -9.37
N PHE A 334 -12.30 -0.40 -8.98
CA PHE A 334 -10.91 -0.23 -9.41
C PHE A 334 -10.04 -1.43 -9.02
N LEU A 335 -10.08 -1.85 -7.75
CA LEU A 335 -9.26 -2.96 -7.28
C LEU A 335 -9.75 -4.32 -7.84
N ALA A 336 -11.06 -4.51 -7.97
CA ALA A 336 -11.64 -5.68 -8.62
C ALA A 336 -11.20 -5.78 -10.09
N ALA A 337 -11.30 -4.68 -10.85
CA ALA A 337 -10.83 -4.61 -12.23
C ALA A 337 -9.33 -4.86 -12.33
N TYR A 338 -8.53 -4.35 -11.39
CA TYR A 338 -7.08 -4.61 -11.33
C TYR A 338 -6.78 -6.12 -11.23
N ILE A 339 -7.44 -6.81 -10.30
CA ILE A 339 -7.27 -8.27 -10.11
C ILE A 339 -7.75 -9.03 -11.35
N THR A 340 -8.95 -8.71 -11.85
CA THR A 340 -9.52 -9.39 -13.01
C THR A 340 -8.69 -9.20 -14.26
N LEU A 341 -8.27 -7.97 -14.59
CA LEU A 341 -7.44 -7.70 -15.77
C LEU A 341 -6.11 -8.45 -15.71
N ASN A 342 -5.48 -8.51 -14.53
CA ASN A 342 -4.24 -9.27 -14.36
C ASN A 342 -4.44 -10.74 -14.75
N TRP A 343 -5.36 -11.44 -14.09
CA TRP A 343 -5.55 -12.87 -14.27
C TRP A 343 -6.20 -13.24 -15.59
N TYR A 344 -7.17 -12.46 -16.05
CA TYR A 344 -7.83 -12.70 -17.31
C TYR A 344 -6.84 -12.59 -18.47
N SER A 345 -5.93 -11.61 -18.44
CA SER A 345 -4.88 -11.50 -19.46
C SER A 345 -3.91 -12.68 -19.42
N VAL A 346 -3.53 -13.20 -18.24
CA VAL A 346 -2.72 -14.43 -18.15
C VAL A 346 -3.43 -15.60 -18.85
N CYS A 347 -4.70 -15.84 -18.53
CA CYS A 347 -5.48 -16.92 -19.15
C CYS A 347 -5.66 -16.71 -20.67
N LEU A 348 -5.92 -15.48 -21.09
CA LEU A 348 -6.17 -15.14 -22.49
C LEU A 348 -4.92 -15.33 -23.35
N VAL A 349 -3.74 -14.95 -22.83
CA VAL A 349 -2.44 -15.18 -23.51
C VAL A 349 -2.13 -16.66 -23.58
N ARG A 350 -2.36 -17.43 -22.51
CA ARG A 350 -2.09 -18.88 -22.52
C ARG A 350 -2.95 -19.67 -23.51
N THR A 351 -4.19 -19.25 -23.74
CA THR A 351 -5.18 -20.06 -24.47
C THR A 351 -5.51 -19.55 -25.87
N ARG A 352 -5.81 -18.26 -26.03
CA ARG A 352 -6.37 -17.72 -27.29
C ARG A 352 -5.43 -16.75 -27.98
N LEU A 353 -5.05 -15.66 -27.30
CA LEU A 353 -4.29 -14.57 -27.91
C LEU A 353 -2.81 -14.93 -28.10
N GLY A 354 -2.21 -15.73 -27.22
CA GLY A 354 -0.80 -16.08 -27.34
C GLY A 354 -0.46 -16.81 -28.64
N PRO A 355 -1.14 -17.92 -28.98
CA PRO A 355 -0.89 -18.63 -30.24
C PRO A 355 -1.13 -17.78 -31.50
N ILE A 356 -2.07 -16.83 -31.43
CA ILE A 356 -2.39 -15.92 -32.56
C ILE A 356 -1.35 -14.82 -32.69
N LEU A 357 -1.00 -14.15 -31.59
CA LEU A 357 -0.06 -13.02 -31.58
C LEU A 357 1.40 -13.48 -31.74
N PHE A 358 1.71 -14.69 -31.26
CA PHE A 358 3.06 -15.26 -31.30
C PHE A 358 3.02 -16.71 -31.83
N PRO A 359 2.79 -16.91 -33.15
CA PRO A 359 2.68 -18.26 -33.73
C PRO A 359 3.93 -19.13 -33.57
N ARG A 360 5.10 -18.50 -33.33
CA ARG A 360 6.39 -19.18 -33.12
C ARG A 360 6.72 -19.43 -31.65
N ALA A 361 5.90 -18.94 -30.72
CA ALA A 361 6.18 -19.08 -29.29
C ALA A 361 5.84 -20.49 -28.81
N THR A 362 6.73 -21.08 -28.01
CA THR A 362 6.44 -22.36 -27.36
C THR A 362 5.43 -22.17 -26.23
N PRO A 363 4.64 -23.19 -25.86
CA PRO A 363 3.76 -23.14 -24.68
C PRO A 363 4.51 -22.70 -23.41
N HIS A 364 5.77 -23.11 -23.28
CA HIS A 364 6.67 -22.66 -22.22
C HIS A 364 6.86 -21.14 -22.20
N GLN A 365 7.14 -20.50 -23.34
CA GLN A 365 7.34 -19.05 -23.41
C GLN A 365 6.07 -18.24 -23.09
N LEU A 366 4.90 -18.77 -23.46
CA LEU A 366 3.61 -18.18 -23.15
C LEU A 366 3.35 -18.14 -21.64
N GLU A 367 3.85 -19.12 -20.89
CA GLU A 367 3.68 -19.22 -19.44
C GLU A 367 4.81 -18.58 -18.64
N ASP A 368 6.05 -18.65 -19.14
CA ASP A 368 7.23 -18.09 -18.49
C ASP A 368 7.11 -16.57 -18.33
N THR A 369 7.05 -15.82 -19.44
CA THR A 369 7.18 -14.36 -19.40
C THR A 369 5.96 -13.65 -19.97
N TYR A 370 5.38 -14.15 -21.07
CA TYR A 370 4.35 -13.40 -21.80
C TYR A 370 3.03 -13.32 -21.04
N GLY A 371 2.52 -14.43 -20.50
CA GLY A 371 1.27 -14.44 -19.74
C GLY A 371 1.34 -13.52 -18.51
N PRO A 372 2.19 -13.82 -17.51
CA PRO A 372 2.32 -12.98 -16.31
C PRO A 372 2.76 -11.55 -16.61
N GLY A 373 3.61 -11.34 -17.62
CA GLY A 373 4.05 -10.00 -18.05
C GLY A 373 2.92 -9.16 -18.63
N LEU A 374 2.11 -9.74 -19.52
CA LEU A 374 0.93 -9.05 -20.07
C LEU A 374 -0.14 -8.83 -19.00
N GLY A 375 -0.36 -9.78 -18.08
CA GLY A 375 -1.23 -9.56 -16.93
C GLY A 375 -0.74 -8.42 -16.02
N ALA A 376 0.55 -8.35 -15.76
CA ALA A 376 1.17 -7.25 -15.01
C ALA A 376 0.99 -5.90 -15.72
N LEU A 377 1.01 -5.88 -17.07
CA LEU A 377 0.79 -4.66 -17.84
C LEU A 377 -0.69 -4.23 -17.85
N THR A 378 -1.60 -5.15 -18.19
CA THR A 378 -3.02 -4.84 -18.38
C THR A 378 -3.73 -4.47 -17.09
N CYS A 379 -3.27 -4.98 -15.93
CA CYS A 379 -3.86 -4.61 -14.64
C CYS A 379 -3.78 -3.10 -14.35
N GLY A 380 -2.77 -2.41 -14.89
CA GLY A 380 -2.63 -0.95 -14.83
C GLY A 380 -3.78 -0.18 -15.50
N LEU A 381 -4.41 -0.77 -16.52
CA LEU A 381 -5.53 -0.17 -17.24
C LEU A 381 -6.80 -0.08 -16.38
N SER A 382 -6.84 -0.71 -15.20
CA SER A 382 -7.94 -0.59 -14.24
C SER A 382 -8.22 0.87 -13.83
N LYS A 383 -7.24 1.77 -13.98
CA LYS A 383 -7.42 3.20 -13.74
C LYS A 383 -8.49 3.83 -14.64
N TYR A 384 -8.71 3.32 -15.86
CA TYR A 384 -9.81 3.77 -16.72
C TYR A 384 -11.18 3.49 -16.09
N TYR A 385 -11.35 2.34 -15.44
CA TYR A 385 -12.61 2.00 -14.76
C TYR A 385 -12.90 2.94 -13.58
N LYS A 386 -11.85 3.40 -12.87
CA LYS A 386 -12.00 4.43 -11.83
C LYS A 386 -12.49 5.76 -12.39
N GLY A 387 -11.98 6.17 -13.56
CA GLY A 387 -12.40 7.39 -14.26
C GLY A 387 -13.81 7.29 -14.85
N PHE A 388 -14.17 6.12 -15.38
CA PHE A 388 -15.51 5.82 -15.91
C PHE A 388 -16.59 5.90 -14.82
N VAL A 389 -16.37 5.26 -13.67
CA VAL A 389 -17.27 5.35 -12.51
C VAL A 389 -17.35 6.79 -11.99
N HIS A 390 -16.26 7.55 -12.04
CA HIS A 390 -16.29 8.97 -11.65
C HIS A 390 -17.20 9.81 -12.55
N ARG A 391 -17.14 9.61 -13.88
CA ARG A 391 -18.01 10.34 -14.83
C ARG A 391 -19.48 9.96 -14.69
N ILE A 392 -19.79 8.66 -14.54
CA ILE A 392 -21.17 8.18 -14.36
C ILE A 392 -21.80 8.70 -13.06
N CYS A 393 -21.03 8.72 -11.97
CA CYS A 393 -21.54 9.26 -10.71
C CYS A 393 -21.70 10.80 -10.76
N PHE A 394 -20.82 11.52 -11.47
CA PHE A 394 -20.96 12.98 -11.63
C PHE A 394 -22.18 13.36 -12.47
N THR A 395 -22.50 12.59 -13.52
CA THR A 395 -23.75 12.77 -14.27
C THR A 395 -24.98 12.52 -13.39
N TRP A 396 -24.92 11.53 -12.50
CA TRP A 396 -26.03 11.26 -11.57
C TRP A 396 -26.21 12.36 -10.48
N GLU A 397 -25.12 12.98 -10.03
CA GLU A 397 -25.15 14.07 -9.03
C GLU A 397 -25.59 15.42 -9.64
N LEU A 398 -25.49 15.58 -10.97
CA LEU A 398 -26.04 16.71 -11.72
C LEU A 398 -27.52 16.55 -12.06
N ASP A 399 -28.04 15.33 -12.18
CA ASP A 399 -29.47 15.06 -12.45
C ASP A 399 -30.35 15.07 -11.17
N THR A 400 -29.75 15.20 -9.98
CA THR A 400 -30.43 15.10 -8.67
C THR A 400 -30.38 16.39 -7.84
N ASN A 401 -29.85 17.49 -8.40
CA ASN A 401 -30.00 18.86 -7.89
C ASN A 401 -30.78 19.69 -8.91
#